data_AF-A0A2A5XYK6-F1
#
_entry.id   AF-A0A2A5XYK6-F1
#
_cell.length_a   1.000
_cell.length_b   1.000
_cell.length_c   1.000
_cell.angle_alpha   90.00
_cell.angle_beta   90.00
_cell.angle_gamma   90.00
#
_symmetry.space_group_name_H-M   'P 1'
#
loop_
_entity.id
_entity.type
_entity.pdbx_description
1 polymer ?
#
loop_
_entity_poly.entity_id
_entity_poly.type
_entity_poly.pdbx_seq_one_letter_code
_entity_poly.pdbx_strand_id
1 'polypeptide(L)' 'MKKHRLIIFAVIMSFCTSTTVSAILILLNPSINNFVIAWFERFVISWPTVFFCIIFFVPLINRQLDKLLK' A
#
# COMPACT_ATOMS: atom_id res chain seq x y z
N MET A 1 -9.56 0.39 -17.60
CA MET A 1 -8.41 -0.54 -17.43
C MET A 1 -8.93 -1.97 -17.38
N LYS A 2 -8.27 -2.94 -18.05
CA LYS A 2 -8.66 -4.36 -17.96
C LYS A 2 -8.55 -4.83 -16.50
N LYS A 3 -9.58 -5.46 -15.93
CA LYS A 3 -9.67 -5.84 -14.50
C LYS A 3 -8.42 -6.57 -13.97
N HIS A 4 -7.87 -7.48 -14.77
CA HIS A 4 -6.63 -8.22 -14.46
C HIS A 4 -5.41 -7.31 -14.26
N ARG A 5 -5.26 -6.26 -15.07
CA ARG A 5 -4.15 -5.31 -14.95
C ARG A 5 -4.27 -4.48 -13.67
N LEU A 6 -5.49 -4.18 -13.22
CA LEU A 6 -5.71 -3.47 -11.95
C LEU A 6 -5.33 -4.34 -10.76
N ILE A 7 -5.68 -5.63 -10.78
CA ILE A 7 -5.31 -6.57 -9.71
C ILE A 7 -3.80 -6.75 -9.63
N ILE A 8 -3.12 -7.01 -10.76
CA ILE A 8 -1.66 -7.17 -10.79
C ILE A 8 -0.96 -5.88 -10.33
N PHE A 9 -1.43 -4.73 -10.81
CA PHE A 9 -0.94 -3.43 -10.35
C PHE A 9 -1.15 -3.24 -8.85
N ALA A 10 -2.32 -3.58 -8.32
CA ALA A 10 -2.62 -3.47 -6.90
C ALA A 10 -1.75 -4.38 -6.04
N VAL A 11 -1.47 -5.61 -6.47
CA VAL A 11 -0.55 -6.52 -5.75
C VAL A 11 0.86 -5.95 -5.71
N ILE A 12 1.43 -5.55 -6.86
CA ILE A 12 2.81 -5.05 -6.94
C ILE A 12 2.94 -3.73 -6.18
N MET A 13 2.01 -2.79 -6.38
CA MET A 13 2.04 -1.51 -5.67
C MET A 13 1.84 -1.67 -4.18
N SER A 14 0.86 -2.47 -3.73
CA SER A 14 0.65 -2.68 -2.30
C SER A 14 1.85 -3.32 -1.62
N PHE A 15 2.55 -4.24 -2.30
CA PHE A 15 3.77 -4.85 -1.79
C PHE A 15 4.89 -3.82 -1.61
N CYS A 16 5.17 -3.01 -2.64
CA CYS A 16 6.20 -1.97 -2.59
C CYS A 16 5.88 -0.88 -1.57
N THR A 17 4.63 -0.40 -1.54
CA THR A 17 4.19 0.63 -0.60
C THR A 17 4.22 0.11 0.84
N SER A 18 3.70 -1.10 1.10
CA SER A 18 3.70 -1.71 2.43
C SER A 18 5.12 -1.92 2.96
N THR A 19 6.02 -2.43 2.11
CA THR A 19 7.44 -2.67 2.44
C THR A 19 8.13 -1.36 2.84
N THR A 20 7.97 -0.33 2.01
CA THR A 20 8.60 0.99 2.20
C THR A 20 8.04 1.69 3.43
N VAL A 21 6.71 1.75 3.58
CA VAL A 21 6.07 2.40 4.74
C VAL A 21 6.45 1.70 6.03
N SER A 22 6.42 0.36 6.06
CA SER A 22 6.81 -0.41 7.25
C SER A 22 8.27 -0.19 7.61
N ALA A 23 9.17 -0.14 6.62
CA ALA A 23 10.59 0.11 6.83
C ALA A 23 10.82 1.50 7.42
N ILE A 24 10.21 2.53 6.84
CA ILE A 24 10.31 3.92 7.33
C ILE A 24 9.76 4.04 8.75
N LEU A 25 8.62 3.40 9.06
CA LEU A 25 7.97 3.49 10.38
C LEU A 25 8.82 2.87 11.50
N ILE A 26 9.61 1.85 11.18
CA ILE A 26 10.57 1.25 12.11
C ILE A 26 11.83 2.09 12.20
N LEU A 27 12.34 2.59 11.07
CA LEU A 27 13.57 3.40 11.01
C LEU A 27 13.42 4.72 11.79
N LEU A 28 12.21 5.29 11.81
CA LEU A 28 11.85 6.46 12.61
C LEU A 28 11.54 6.14 14.08
N ASN A 29 11.50 4.86 14.48
CA ASN A 29 11.25 4.44 15.86
C ASN A 29 12.52 3.85 16.49
N PRO A 30 13.33 4.66 17.20
CA PRO A 30 14.59 4.23 17.79
C PRO A 30 14.42 3.26 18.99
N SER A 31 13.20 3.01 19.45
CA SER A 31 12.88 2.13 20.59
C SER A 31 12.79 0.64 20.26
N ILE A 32 13.03 0.24 19.01
CA ILE A 32 12.77 -1.12 18.53
C ILE A 32 14.08 -1.89 18.40
N ASN A 33 14.30 -2.85 19.31
CA ASN A 33 15.52 -3.67 19.34
C ASN A 33 15.64 -4.64 18.16
N ASN A 34 14.52 -5.06 17.55
CA ASN A 34 14.50 -6.06 16.47
C ASN A 34 13.86 -5.48 15.21
N PHE A 35 14.65 -4.76 14.41
CA PHE A 35 14.21 -4.12 13.17
C PHE A 35 13.46 -5.10 12.25
N VAL A 36 14.03 -6.28 11.99
CA VAL A 36 13.50 -7.24 11.02
C VAL A 36 12.15 -7.81 11.46
N ILE A 37 11.99 -8.18 12.74
CA ILE A 37 10.77 -8.76 13.27
C ILE A 37 9.65 -7.73 13.25
N ALA A 38 9.90 -6.54 13.80
CA ALA A 38 8.91 -5.49 13.87
C ALA A 38 8.57 -4.91 12.49
N TRP A 39 9.53 -4.87 11.55
CA TRP A 39 9.28 -4.55 10.15
C TRP A 39 8.34 -5.56 9.50
N PHE A 40 8.59 -6.85 9.69
CA PHE A 40 7.78 -7.91 9.09
C PHE A 40 6.36 -7.93 9.67
N GLU A 41 6.20 -7.78 10.99
CA GLU A 41 4.88 -7.66 11.64
C GLU A 41 4.06 -6.51 11.06
N ARG A 42 4.67 -5.32 10.95
CA ARG A 42 4.00 -4.15 10.36
C ARG A 42 3.67 -4.37 8.90
N PHE A 43 4.60 -4.95 8.14
CA PHE A 43 4.40 -5.27 6.72
C PHE A 43 3.21 -6.20 6.49
N VAL A 44 3.08 -7.26 7.29
CA VAL A 44 1.99 -8.25 7.17
C VAL A 44 0.63 -7.60 7.46
N ILE A 45 0.56 -6.62 8.36
CA ILE A 45 -0.67 -5.87 8.67
C ILE A 45 -0.96 -4.82 7.59
N SER A 46 0.04 -4.06 7.16
CA SER A 46 -0.14 -2.97 6.20
C SER A 46 -0.39 -3.47 4.77
N TRP A 47 0.15 -4.62 4.38
CA TRP A 47 0.01 -5.14 3.01
C TRP A 47 -1.44 -5.39 2.58
N PRO A 48 -2.26 -6.20 3.30
CA PRO A 48 -3.66 -6.39 2.95
C PRO A 48 -4.45 -5.09 3.02
N THR A 49 -4.17 -4.25 4.01
CA THR A 49 -4.81 -2.93 4.16
C THR A 49 -4.59 -2.06 2.92
N VAL A 50 -3.34 -1.91 2.48
CA VAL A 50 -3.00 -1.12 1.29
C VAL A 50 -3.56 -1.76 0.02
N PHE A 51 -3.56 -3.10 -0.09
CA PHE A 51 -4.15 -3.80 -1.21
C PHE A 51 -5.64 -3.50 -1.38
N PHE A 52 -6.42 -3.63 -0.30
CA PHE A 52 -7.85 -3.29 -0.32
C PHE A 52 -8.05 -1.80 -0.64
N CYS A 53 -7.25 -0.92 -0.05
CA CYS A 53 -7.29 0.50 -0.37
C CYS A 53 -7.07 0.75 -1.87
N ILE A 54 -6.07 0.15 -2.50
CA ILE A 54 -5.81 0.39 -3.94
C ILE A 54 -6.98 -0.11 -4.79
N ILE A 55 -7.58 -1.26 -4.47
CA ILE A 55 -8.73 -1.79 -5.21
C ILE A 55 -9.94 -0.85 -5.13
N PHE A 56 -10.22 -0.27 -3.96
CA PHE A 56 -11.37 0.62 -3.76
C PHE A 56 -11.10 2.07 -4.18
N PHE A 57 -9.95 2.64 -3.80
CA PHE A 57 -9.63 4.05 -4.01
C PHE A 57 -9.19 4.35 -5.43
N VAL A 58 -8.44 3.49 -6.13
CA VAL A 58 -8.02 3.78 -7.52
C VAL A 58 -9.20 4.03 -8.47
N PRO A 59 -10.24 3.18 -8.54
CA PRO A 59 -11.39 3.47 -9.41
C PRO A 59 -12.19 4.67 -8.92
N LEU A 60 -12.28 4.89 -7.60
CA LEU A 60 -12.98 6.02 -7.03
C LEU A 60 -12.29 7.36 -7.38
N ILE A 61 -10.97 7.43 -7.19
CA ILE A 61 -10.15 8.61 -7.50
C ILE A 61 -10.20 8.90 -9.00
N ASN A 62 -10.03 7.90 -9.86
CA ASN A 62 -10.14 8.10 -11.31
C ASN A 62 -11.51 8.66 -11.69
N ARG A 63 -12.60 8.13 -11.11
CA ARG A 63 -13.96 8.64 -11.36
C ARG A 63 -14.15 10.09 -10.90
N GLN A 64 -13.51 10.49 -9.80
CA GLN A 64 -13.59 11.86 -9.30
C GLN A 64 -12.71 12.80 -10.13
N LEU A 65 -11.51 12.37 -10.56
CA LEU A 65 -10.65 13.13 -11.46
C LEU A 65 -11.35 13.40 -12.79
N ASP A 66 -11.99 12.40 -13.38
CA ASP A 66 -12.74 12.52 -14.64
C ASP A 66 -13.89 13.53 -14.55
N LYS A 67 -14.40 13.80 -13.34
CA LYS A 67 -15.44 14.83 -13.10
C LYS A 67 -14.88 16.22 -12.86
N LEU A 68 -13.66 16.32 -12.31
CA LEU A 68 -13.00 17.58 -11.95
C LEU A 68 -12.22 18.19 -13.12
N LEU A 69 -11.66 17.35 -13.99
CA LEU A 69 -10.88 17.75 -15.16
C LEU A 69 -11.71 17.84 -16.45
N LYS A 70 -13.04 17.87 -16.33
CA LYS A 70 -13.99 18.00 -17.43
C LYS A 70 -14.77 19.31 -17.27
#